data_AF-A0A3A9B6E8-F1
#
_entry.id   AF-A0A3A9B6E8-F1
#
_cell.length_a   1.000
_cell.length_b   1.000
_cell.length_c   1.000
_cell.angle_alpha   90.00
_cell.angle_beta   90.00
_cell.angle_gamma   90.00
#
_symmetry.space_group_name_H-M   'P 1'
#
loop_
_entity.id
_entity.type
_entity.pdbx_description
1 polymer ?
#
loop_
_entity_poly.entity_id
_entity_poly.type
_entity_poly.pdbx_seq_one_letter_code
_entity_poly.pdbx_strand_id
1 'polypeptide(L)'
;MKVSKKTIIIMLVICVIVLGVSFILEYINYDAEIANQMHIDFYKNLCLGMFASGLLVLIPAIVQYNTEKSNFYIEMYRYLDSLLYNTLDIISVMEKYDRDARISKMFDEFGITYNKVVSLYSTFSCFFTLSKKDRLIESVINETTKFMMIQEELLNLSKKLKVKEISEGEYAECFEVVRTEIIKTYQDKFILYRRYIEKNMKSLLENRELKTYTNL
;
A
#
# COMPACT_ATOMS: atom_id res chain seq x y z
N MET A 1 -7.46 2.16 8.70
CA MET A 1 -7.62 0.88 7.96
C MET A 1 -7.64 -0.35 8.88
N LYS A 2 -6.66 -0.49 9.80
CA LYS A 2 -6.54 -1.67 10.69
C LYS A 2 -7.78 -1.86 11.60
N VAL A 3 -8.34 -0.76 12.11
CA VAL A 3 -9.54 -0.78 12.97
C VAL A 3 -10.76 -1.28 12.19
N SER A 4 -11.08 -0.65 11.06
CA SER A 4 -12.20 -1.04 10.20
C SER A 4 -12.09 -2.50 9.76
N LYS A 5 -10.87 -2.99 9.45
CA LYS A 5 -10.63 -4.42 9.19
C LYS A 5 -11.01 -5.32 10.35
N LYS A 6 -10.57 -5.01 11.57
CA LYS A 6 -10.93 -5.79 12.76
C LYS A 6 -12.44 -5.80 12.96
N THR A 7 -13.09 -4.64 12.85
CA THR A 7 -14.55 -4.51 12.99
C THR A 7 -15.30 -5.39 12.00
N ILE A 8 -14.93 -5.33 10.72
CA ILE A 8 -15.57 -6.13 9.67
C ILE A 8 -15.38 -7.63 9.91
N ILE A 9 -14.16 -8.08 10.26
CA ILE A 9 -13.90 -9.50 10.51
C ILE A 9 -14.76 -10.00 11.67
N ILE A 10 -14.78 -9.26 12.79
CA ILE A 10 -15.56 -9.63 13.97
C ILE A 10 -17.06 -9.66 13.63
N MET A 11 -17.56 -8.61 12.98
CA MET A 11 -18.98 -8.51 12.64
C MET A 11 -19.40 -9.56 11.61
N LEU A 12 -18.55 -9.90 10.66
CA LEU A 12 -18.82 -10.97 9.69
C LEU A 12 -18.93 -12.32 10.39
N VAL A 13 -18.03 -12.64 11.32
CA VAL A 13 -18.11 -13.86 12.13
C VAL A 13 -19.39 -13.89 12.96
N ILE A 14 -19.74 -12.79 13.65
CA ILE A 14 -20.98 -12.69 14.42
C ILE A 14 -22.18 -12.94 13.51
N CYS A 15 -22.26 -12.24 12.37
CA CYS A 15 -23.36 -12.37 11.40
C CYS A 15 -23.53 -13.81 10.92
N VAL A 16 -22.44 -14.50 10.57
CA VAL A 16 -22.48 -15.90 10.14
C VAL A 16 -22.99 -16.81 11.25
N ILE A 17 -22.54 -16.63 12.49
CA ILE A 17 -22.96 -17.43 13.64
C ILE A 17 -24.46 -17.23 13.92
N VAL A 18 -24.91 -15.98 14.07
CA VAL A 18 -26.31 -15.71 14.42
C VAL A 18 -27.28 -16.12 13.31
N LEU A 19 -26.87 -15.98 12.04
CA LEU A 19 -27.65 -16.44 10.90
C LEU A 19 -27.70 -17.97 10.87
N GLY A 20 -26.57 -18.65 11.11
CA GLY A 20 -26.50 -20.11 11.19
C GLY A 20 -27.38 -20.68 12.30
N VAL A 21 -27.36 -20.08 13.50
CA VAL A 21 -28.24 -20.45 14.61
C VAL A 21 -29.71 -20.22 14.25
N SER A 22 -30.04 -19.08 13.63
CA SER A 22 -31.41 -18.80 13.17
C SER A 22 -31.90 -19.85 12.16
N PHE A 23 -31.05 -20.26 11.22
CA PHE A 23 -31.39 -21.32 10.26
C PHE A 23 -31.60 -22.66 10.95
N ILE A 24 -30.71 -23.04 11.88
CA ILE A 24 -30.86 -24.28 12.65
C ILE A 24 -32.20 -24.29 13.40
N LEU A 25 -32.55 -23.20 14.09
CA LEU A 25 -33.81 -23.10 14.84
C LEU A 25 -35.05 -23.19 13.94
N GLU A 26 -34.98 -22.70 12.70
CA GLU A 26 -36.09 -22.78 11.74
C GLU A 26 -36.32 -24.21 11.21
N TYR A 27 -35.26 -25.00 11.06
CA TYR A 27 -35.32 -26.32 10.40
C TYR A 27 -35.21 -27.52 11.36
N ILE A 28 -35.01 -27.32 12.67
CA ILE A 28 -35.15 -28.43 13.61
C ILE A 28 -36.64 -28.74 13.78
N ASN A 29 -37.00 -29.97 13.41
CA ASN A 29 -38.35 -30.50 13.51
C ASN A 29 -38.65 -30.90 14.98
N TYR A 30 -38.99 -29.92 15.82
CA TYR A 30 -39.49 -30.17 17.18
C TYR A 30 -41.02 -30.34 17.16
N ASP A 31 -41.56 -31.23 18.00
CA ASP A 31 -43.00 -31.28 18.27
C ASP A 31 -43.50 -29.90 18.73
N ALA A 32 -44.68 -29.48 18.23
CA ALA A 32 -45.20 -28.13 18.43
C ALA A 32 -45.38 -27.72 19.91
N GLU A 33 -45.63 -28.69 20.80
CA GLU A 33 -45.70 -28.47 22.25
C GLU A 33 -44.34 -28.15 22.88
N ILE A 34 -43.28 -28.83 22.42
CA ILE A 34 -41.90 -28.62 22.91
C ILE A 34 -41.35 -27.29 22.36
N ALA A 35 -41.66 -26.98 21.10
CA ALA A 35 -41.26 -25.71 20.47
C ALA A 35 -41.83 -24.47 21.19
N ASN A 36 -43.10 -24.55 21.64
CA ASN A 36 -43.75 -23.47 22.39
C ASN A 36 -43.20 -23.33 23.82
N GLN A 37 -42.87 -24.43 24.50
CA GLN A 37 -42.24 -24.36 25.83
C GLN A 37 -40.81 -23.81 25.77
N MET A 38 -40.08 -24.04 24.67
CA MET A 38 -38.70 -23.57 24.49
C MET A 38 -38.59 -22.15 23.88
N HIS A 39 -39.72 -21.47 23.62
CA HIS A 39 -39.75 -20.12 23.04
C HIS A 39 -38.92 -19.98 21.75
N ILE A 40 -38.92 -20.99 20.88
CA ILE A 40 -38.04 -21.06 19.69
C ILE A 40 -38.22 -19.84 18.78
N ASP A 41 -39.46 -19.38 18.56
CA ASP A 41 -39.75 -18.20 17.74
C ASP A 41 -39.16 -16.91 18.31
N PHE A 42 -39.09 -16.78 19.64
CA PHE A 42 -38.44 -15.63 20.28
C PHE A 42 -36.94 -15.63 19.98
N TYR A 43 -36.26 -16.77 20.17
CA TYR A 43 -34.81 -16.88 19.90
C TYR A 43 -34.48 -16.71 18.43
N LYS A 44 -35.31 -17.24 17.52
CA LYS A 44 -35.19 -17.01 16.08
C LYS A 44 -35.22 -15.51 15.75
N ASN A 45 -36.25 -14.80 16.22
CA ASN A 45 -36.40 -13.37 15.97
C ASN A 45 -35.27 -12.56 16.61
N LEU A 46 -34.78 -12.95 17.78
CA LEU A 46 -33.62 -12.35 18.42
C LEU A 46 -32.35 -12.54 17.59
N CYS A 47 -32.09 -13.75 17.08
CA CYS A 47 -30.96 -14.02 16.19
C CYS A 47 -31.04 -13.21 14.88
N LEU A 48 -32.22 -13.09 14.27
CA LEU A 48 -32.44 -12.25 13.09
C LEU A 48 -32.25 -10.76 13.38
N GLY A 49 -32.70 -10.28 14.55
CA GLY A 49 -32.49 -8.90 14.99
C GLY A 49 -31.01 -8.59 15.23
N MET A 50 -30.27 -9.53 15.83
CA MET A 50 -28.82 -9.43 16.00
C MET A 50 -28.09 -9.47 14.65
N PHE A 51 -28.54 -10.29 13.70
CA PHE A 51 -28.01 -10.33 12.34
C PHE A 51 -28.19 -8.99 11.63
N ALA A 52 -29.41 -8.44 11.63
CA ALA A 52 -29.71 -7.14 11.03
C ALA A 52 -28.88 -6.01 11.66
N SER A 53 -28.74 -6.02 12.99
CA SER A 53 -27.88 -5.08 13.72
C SER A 53 -26.41 -5.23 13.34
N GLY A 54 -25.94 -6.47 13.17
CA GLY A 54 -24.59 -6.77 12.70
C GLY A 54 -24.33 -6.21 11.30
N LEU A 55 -25.28 -6.34 10.37
CA LEU A 55 -25.20 -5.75 9.03
C LEU A 55 -25.12 -4.23 9.06
N LEU A 56 -25.87 -3.57 9.96
CA LEU A 56 -25.83 -2.12 10.15
C LEU A 56 -24.47 -1.61 10.62
N VAL A 57 -23.67 -2.43 11.30
CA VAL A 57 -22.28 -2.09 11.65
C VAL A 57 -21.30 -2.50 10.55
N LEU A 58 -21.55 -3.65 9.91
CA LEU A 58 -20.68 -4.24 8.89
C LEU A 58 -20.61 -3.37 7.63
N ILE A 59 -21.76 -2.92 7.10
CA ILE A 59 -21.82 -2.16 5.85
C ILE A 59 -21.06 -0.83 5.96
N PRO A 60 -21.30 0.03 6.98
CA PRO A 60 -20.51 1.26 7.14
C PRO A 60 -19.03 1.00 7.35
N ALA A 61 -18.66 -0.06 8.09
CA ALA A 61 -17.26 -0.40 8.28
C ALA A 61 -16.57 -0.78 6.96
N ILE A 62 -17.23 -1.53 6.07
CA ILE A 62 -16.74 -1.87 4.72
C ILE A 62 -16.57 -0.60 3.88
N VAL A 63 -17.58 0.27 3.86
CA VAL A 63 -17.52 1.55 3.14
C VAL A 63 -16.36 2.40 3.66
N GLN A 64 -16.23 2.54 4.97
CA GLN A 64 -15.14 3.28 5.60
C GLN A 64 -13.77 2.70 5.24
N TYR A 65 -13.60 1.37 5.29
CA TYR A 65 -12.36 0.72 4.90
C TYR A 65 -12.00 1.02 3.44
N ASN A 66 -12.96 0.94 2.52
CA ASN A 66 -12.72 1.22 1.10
C ASN A 66 -12.34 2.69 0.86
N THR A 67 -13.00 3.62 1.55
CA THR A 67 -12.67 5.04 1.49
C THR A 67 -11.25 5.31 2.01
N GLU A 68 -10.90 4.78 3.18
CA GLU A 68 -9.55 4.90 3.73
C GLU A 68 -8.49 4.28 2.80
N LYS A 69 -8.78 3.12 2.22
CA LYS A 69 -7.91 2.43 1.27
C LYS A 69 -7.70 3.25 -0.01
N SER A 70 -8.76 3.87 -0.54
CA SER A 70 -8.65 4.75 -1.70
C SER A 70 -7.81 5.99 -1.39
N ASN A 71 -8.01 6.60 -0.23
CA ASN A 71 -7.25 7.77 0.20
C ASN A 71 -5.76 7.43 0.36
N PHE A 72 -5.48 6.29 1.00
CA PHE A 72 -4.14 5.73 1.13
C PHE A 72 -3.47 5.57 -0.25
N TYR A 73 -4.16 5.01 -1.25
CA TYR A 73 -3.54 4.83 -2.57
C TYR A 73 -3.19 6.15 -3.25
N ILE A 74 -4.04 7.17 -3.13
CA ILE A 74 -3.78 8.48 -3.71
C ILE A 74 -2.52 9.09 -3.08
N GLU A 75 -2.46 9.09 -1.75
CA GLU A 75 -1.32 9.67 -1.03
C GLU A 75 -0.03 8.87 -1.28
N MET A 76 -0.12 7.54 -1.25
CA MET A 76 1.01 6.65 -1.53
C MET A 76 1.55 6.86 -2.94
N TYR A 77 0.68 6.91 -3.95
CA TYR A 77 1.12 7.12 -5.33
C TYR A 77 1.73 8.51 -5.57
N ARG A 78 1.30 9.54 -4.84
CA ARG A 78 1.96 10.85 -4.89
C ARG A 78 3.40 10.77 -4.38
N TYR A 79 3.61 10.14 -3.22
CA TYR A 79 4.96 10.00 -2.68
C TYR A 79 5.82 9.05 -3.51
N LEU A 80 5.27 7.96 -4.04
CA LEU A 80 6.01 7.05 -4.92
C LEU A 80 6.40 7.71 -6.25
N ASP A 81 5.53 8.52 -6.86
CA ASP A 81 5.88 9.28 -8.06
C ASP A 81 7.03 10.26 -7.78
N SER A 82 6.95 11.01 -6.67
CA SER A 82 8.03 11.89 -6.24
C SER A 82 9.33 11.14 -5.95
N LEU A 83 9.25 9.96 -5.33
CA LEU A 83 10.42 9.13 -5.02
C LEU A 83 11.09 8.63 -6.31
N LEU A 84 10.29 8.13 -7.26
CA LEU A 84 10.78 7.67 -8.56
C LEU A 84 11.35 8.82 -9.38
N TYR A 85 10.74 10.01 -9.32
CA TYR A 85 11.28 11.21 -9.97
C TYR A 85 12.68 11.54 -9.43
N ASN A 86 12.84 11.63 -8.10
CA ASN A 86 14.14 11.90 -7.47
C ASN A 86 15.17 10.81 -7.83
N THR A 87 14.73 9.55 -7.88
CA THR A 87 15.60 8.42 -8.25
C THR A 87 16.10 8.55 -9.68
N LEU A 88 15.21 8.84 -10.63
CA LEU A 88 15.57 9.02 -12.04
C LEU A 88 16.46 10.24 -12.26
N ASP A 89 16.27 11.31 -11.48
CA ASP A 89 17.11 12.50 -11.53
C ASP A 89 18.54 12.18 -11.06
N ILE A 90 18.69 11.43 -9.96
CA ILE A 90 20.00 10.93 -9.49
C ILE A 90 20.66 10.07 -10.57
N ILE A 91 19.93 9.14 -11.18
CA ILE A 91 20.46 8.28 -12.27
C ILE A 91 20.94 9.14 -13.44
N SER A 92 20.16 10.14 -13.87
CA SER A 92 20.53 11.06 -14.96
C SER A 92 21.81 11.84 -14.64
N VAL A 93 21.97 12.30 -13.39
CA VAL A 93 23.18 12.99 -12.95
C VAL A 93 24.40 12.07 -12.95
N MET A 94 24.24 10.83 -12.48
CA MET A 94 25.30 9.81 -12.54
C MET A 94 25.69 9.48 -13.98
N GLU A 95 24.72 9.36 -14.89
CA GLU A 95 24.94 9.07 -16.30
C GLU A 95 25.73 10.19 -16.99
N LYS A 96 25.38 11.45 -16.72
CA LYS A 96 25.98 12.64 -17.35
C LYS A 96 27.28 13.12 -16.72
N TYR A 97 27.67 12.57 -15.56
CA TYR A 97 28.72 13.12 -14.70
C TYR A 97 28.55 14.63 -14.46
N ASP A 98 27.33 15.05 -14.15
CA ASP A 98 27.04 16.47 -13.92
C ASP A 98 27.77 16.95 -12.66
N ARG A 99 28.76 17.83 -12.85
CA ARG A 99 29.60 18.38 -11.79
C ARG A 99 28.95 19.55 -11.05
N ASP A 100 27.91 20.15 -11.63
CA ASP A 100 27.20 21.30 -11.06
C ASP A 100 25.94 20.87 -10.27
N ALA A 101 25.58 19.59 -10.36
CA ALA A 101 24.46 19.02 -9.64
C ALA A 101 24.65 19.15 -8.11
N ARG A 102 23.60 19.58 -7.42
CA ARG A 102 23.57 19.67 -5.94
C ARG A 102 23.30 18.30 -5.33
N ILE A 103 24.25 17.38 -5.50
CA ILE A 103 24.15 15.96 -5.11
C ILE A 103 23.61 15.76 -3.69
N SER A 104 24.16 16.50 -2.70
CA SER A 104 23.71 16.41 -1.30
C SER A 104 22.22 16.70 -1.16
N LYS A 105 21.71 17.75 -1.82
CA LYS A 105 20.30 18.15 -1.75
C LYS A 105 19.40 17.09 -2.38
N MET A 106 19.82 16.49 -3.49
CA MET A 106 19.07 15.43 -4.16
C MET A 106 18.92 14.20 -3.27
N PHE A 107 19.99 13.79 -2.58
CA PHE A 107 19.94 12.69 -1.63
C PHE A 107 19.10 13.00 -0.38
N ASP A 108 19.17 14.22 0.14
CA ASP A 108 18.33 14.66 1.26
C ASP A 108 16.84 14.60 0.88
N GLU A 109 16.47 15.12 -0.29
CA GLU A 109 15.10 15.09 -0.81
C GLU A 109 14.61 13.66 -1.08
N PHE A 110 15.47 12.80 -1.63
CA PHE A 110 15.20 11.37 -1.78
C PHE A 110 14.93 10.71 -0.41
N GLY A 111 15.82 10.91 0.56
CA GLY A 111 15.70 10.31 1.90
C GLY A 111 14.44 10.76 2.64
N ILE A 112 14.10 12.05 2.60
CA ILE A 112 12.86 12.58 3.17
C ILE A 112 11.64 11.92 2.53
N THR A 113 11.63 11.80 1.21
CA THR A 113 10.50 11.21 0.46
C THR A 113 10.37 9.72 0.74
N TYR A 114 11.49 9.00 0.77
CA TYR A 114 11.54 7.57 1.12
C TYR A 114 10.98 7.32 2.52
N ASN A 115 11.38 8.12 3.51
CA ASN A 115 10.88 8.01 4.88
C ASN A 115 9.36 8.23 4.96
N LYS A 116 8.81 9.16 4.18
CA LYS A 116 7.35 9.36 4.07
C LYS A 116 6.65 8.13 3.46
N VAL A 117 7.22 7.54 2.41
CA VAL A 117 6.70 6.31 1.80
C VAL A 117 6.68 5.17 2.82
N VAL A 118 7.78 4.92 3.52
CA VAL A 118 7.89 3.86 4.54
C VAL A 118 6.90 4.09 5.69
N SER A 119 6.83 5.33 6.19
CA SER A 119 5.90 5.70 7.25
C SER A 119 4.45 5.44 6.82
N LEU A 120 4.06 5.90 5.64
CA LEU A 120 2.71 5.67 5.12
C LEU A 120 2.46 4.17 4.90
N TYR A 121 3.42 3.43 4.37
CA TYR A 121 3.31 1.99 4.15
C TYR A 121 3.08 1.22 5.45
N SER A 122 3.63 1.66 6.58
CA SER A 122 3.39 1.04 7.90
C SER A 122 1.91 1.07 8.34
N THR A 123 1.13 2.02 7.80
CA THR A 123 -0.30 2.17 8.08
C THR A 123 -1.17 1.22 7.24
N PHE A 124 -0.60 0.66 6.17
CA PHE A 124 -1.28 -0.25 5.26
C PHE A 124 -1.82 -1.48 5.98
N SER A 125 -2.98 -1.95 5.52
CA SER A 125 -3.56 -3.21 6.00
C SER A 125 -4.33 -3.88 4.87
N CYS A 126 -3.81 -5.03 4.41
CA CYS A 126 -4.47 -5.88 3.44
C CYS A 126 -5.65 -6.61 4.08
N PHE A 127 -6.77 -6.72 3.36
CA PHE A 127 -7.99 -7.36 3.86
C PHE A 127 -7.97 -8.89 3.71
N PHE A 128 -7.58 -9.39 2.53
CA PHE A 128 -7.47 -10.83 2.22
C PHE A 128 -6.30 -11.14 1.29
N THR A 129 -6.19 -10.40 0.18
CA THR A 129 -5.14 -10.60 -0.83
C THR A 129 -4.61 -9.28 -1.35
N LEU A 130 -3.31 -9.24 -1.63
CA LEU A 130 -2.68 -8.09 -2.26
C LEU A 130 -3.24 -7.91 -3.68
N SER A 131 -3.83 -6.74 -3.89
CA SER A 131 -4.28 -6.31 -5.22
C SER A 131 -3.08 -5.99 -6.12
N LYS A 132 -3.33 -5.82 -7.42
CA LYS A 132 -2.31 -5.34 -8.36
C LYS A 132 -1.69 -4.00 -7.92
N LYS A 133 -2.49 -3.13 -7.30
CA LYS A 133 -2.04 -1.84 -6.76
C LYS A 133 -1.08 -2.01 -5.59
N ASP A 134 -1.40 -2.95 -4.69
CA ASP A 134 -0.55 -3.27 -3.52
C ASP A 134 0.79 -3.84 -3.96
N ARG A 135 0.79 -4.80 -4.90
CA ARG A 135 2.03 -5.40 -5.44
C ARG A 135 2.91 -4.37 -6.14
N LEU A 136 2.33 -3.40 -6.84
CA LEU A 136 3.08 -2.31 -7.46
C LEU A 136 3.79 -1.46 -6.39
N ILE A 137 3.08 -1.11 -5.30
CA ILE A 137 3.66 -0.35 -4.18
C ILE A 137 4.83 -1.12 -3.58
N GLU A 138 4.64 -2.40 -3.24
CA GLU A 138 5.70 -3.27 -2.72
C GLU A 138 6.90 -3.36 -3.67
N SER A 139 6.65 -3.48 -4.98
CA SER A 139 7.72 -3.58 -5.98
C SER A 139 8.54 -2.30 -6.06
N VAL A 140 7.88 -1.13 -6.03
CA VAL A 140 8.59 0.16 -6.03
C VAL A 140 9.40 0.34 -4.74
N ILE A 141 8.81 0.04 -3.58
CA ILE A 141 9.52 0.14 -2.31
C ILE A 141 10.75 -0.77 -2.32
N ASN A 142 10.59 -2.04 -2.70
CA ASN A 142 11.69 -2.99 -2.72
C ASN A 142 12.83 -2.56 -3.65
N GLU A 143 12.53 -2.14 -4.88
CA GLU A 143 13.57 -1.72 -5.82
C GLU A 143 14.22 -0.39 -5.41
N THR A 144 13.47 0.55 -4.81
CA THR A 144 14.03 1.80 -4.28
C THR A 144 14.87 1.58 -3.02
N THR A 145 14.53 0.60 -2.18
CA THR A 145 15.39 0.16 -1.05
C THR A 145 16.71 -0.40 -1.57
N LYS A 146 16.70 -1.27 -2.57
CA LYS A 146 17.94 -1.79 -3.18
C LYS A 146 18.78 -0.66 -3.78
N PHE A 147 18.15 0.28 -4.48
CA PHE A 147 18.82 1.46 -4.99
C PHE A 147 19.48 2.26 -3.86
N MET A 148 18.76 2.51 -2.76
CA MET A 148 19.30 3.21 -1.59
C MET A 148 20.52 2.48 -0.98
N MET A 149 20.48 1.16 -0.85
CA MET A 149 21.62 0.38 -0.34
C MET A 149 22.87 0.52 -1.23
N ILE A 150 22.69 0.56 -2.55
CA ILE A 150 23.81 0.79 -3.49
C ILE A 150 24.39 2.20 -3.29
N GLN A 151 23.53 3.21 -3.09
CA GLN A 151 23.98 4.59 -2.84
C GLN A 151 24.71 4.73 -1.50
N GLU A 152 24.28 4.01 -0.46
CA GLU A 152 24.99 3.95 0.82
C GLU A 152 26.39 3.34 0.66
N GLU A 153 26.53 2.31 -0.18
CA GLU A 153 27.84 1.70 -0.46
C GLU A 153 28.77 2.68 -1.18
N LEU A 154 28.28 3.39 -2.20
CA LEU A 154 29.04 4.46 -2.86
C LEU A 154 29.46 5.55 -1.87
N LEU A 155 28.57 5.93 -0.95
CA LEU A 155 28.88 6.91 0.09
C LEU A 155 29.97 6.40 1.05
N ASN A 156 29.95 5.11 1.40
CA ASN A 156 30.98 4.49 2.23
C ASN A 156 32.33 4.47 1.52
N LEU A 157 32.36 4.11 0.22
CA LEU A 157 33.58 4.20 -0.59
C LEU A 157 34.10 5.64 -0.67
N SER A 158 33.21 6.63 -0.81
CA SER A 158 33.59 8.05 -0.80
C SER A 158 34.24 8.46 0.54
N LYS A 159 33.74 7.94 1.67
CA LYS A 159 34.36 8.18 2.99
C LYS A 159 35.74 7.55 3.08
N LYS A 160 35.92 6.31 2.61
CA LYS A 160 37.22 5.63 2.55
C LYS A 160 38.23 6.39 1.69
N LEU A 161 37.80 6.94 0.56
CA LEU A 161 38.62 7.80 -0.29
C LEU A 161 39.06 9.07 0.46
N LYS A 162 38.15 9.72 1.20
CA LYS A 162 38.47 10.92 2.00
C LYS A 162 39.53 10.67 3.07
N VAL A 163 39.51 9.50 3.71
CA VAL A 163 40.52 9.09 4.70
C VAL A 163 41.76 8.43 4.07
N LYS A 164 41.83 8.38 2.73
CA LYS A 164 42.93 7.79 1.94
C LYS A 164 43.14 6.29 2.18
N GLU A 165 42.09 5.57 2.57
CA GLU A 165 42.11 4.10 2.67
C GLU A 165 42.06 3.42 1.31
N ILE A 166 41.46 4.09 0.31
CA ILE A 166 41.42 3.67 -1.09
C ILE A 166 41.95 4.80 -1.98
N SER A 167 42.44 4.43 -3.14
CA SER A 167 42.87 5.36 -4.19
C SER A 167 41.69 5.91 -4.99
N GLU A 168 41.91 7.04 -5.66
CA GLU A 168 40.92 7.65 -6.56
C GLU A 168 40.62 6.74 -7.76
N GLY A 169 41.61 5.98 -8.23
CA GLY A 169 41.45 4.98 -9.29
C GLY A 169 40.53 3.82 -8.88
N GLU A 170 40.73 3.27 -7.69
CA GLU A 170 39.86 2.19 -7.15
C GLU A 170 38.42 2.67 -6.95
N TYR A 171 38.24 3.92 -6.47
CA TYR A 171 36.91 4.52 -6.35
C TYR A 171 36.24 4.69 -7.71
N ALA A 172 36.98 5.22 -8.71
CA ALA A 172 36.45 5.43 -10.05
C ALA A 172 36.02 4.12 -10.71
N GLU A 173 36.83 3.07 -10.61
CA GLU A 173 36.49 1.74 -11.15
C GLU A 173 35.22 1.18 -10.49
N CYS A 174 35.12 1.24 -9.17
CA CYS A 174 33.91 0.83 -8.44
C CYS A 174 32.68 1.63 -8.86
N PHE A 175 32.82 2.95 -8.98
CA PHE A 175 31.74 3.85 -9.38
C PHE A 175 31.24 3.50 -10.78
N GLU A 176 32.14 3.21 -11.73
CA GLU A 176 31.76 2.84 -13.09
C GLU A 176 30.97 1.54 -13.19
N VAL A 177 31.37 0.53 -12.42
CA VAL A 177 30.64 -0.74 -12.32
C VAL A 177 29.23 -0.49 -11.80
N VAL A 178 29.12 0.24 -10.68
CA VAL A 178 27.82 0.56 -10.06
C VAL A 178 26.95 1.39 -10.99
N ARG A 179 27.50 2.43 -11.63
CA ARG A 179 26.78 3.30 -12.57
C ARG A 179 26.18 2.49 -13.71
N THR A 180 27.00 1.64 -14.34
CA THR A 180 26.58 0.80 -15.47
C THR A 180 25.48 -0.17 -15.06
N GLU A 181 25.62 -0.81 -13.88
CA GLU A 181 24.60 -1.70 -13.34
C GLU A 181 23.29 -0.96 -13.02
N ILE A 182 23.37 0.22 -12.40
CA ILE A 182 22.21 1.03 -12.04
C ILE A 182 21.40 1.42 -13.28
N ILE A 183 22.08 1.97 -14.29
CA ILE A 183 21.47 2.41 -15.55
C ILE A 183 20.78 1.22 -16.23
N LYS A 184 21.51 0.12 -16.41
CA LYS A 184 21.00 -1.07 -17.10
C LYS A 184 19.85 -1.76 -16.37
N THR A 185 19.88 -1.77 -15.03
CA THR A 185 18.97 -2.59 -14.23
C THR A 185 17.74 -1.83 -13.74
N TYR A 186 17.88 -0.56 -13.39
CA TYR A 186 16.88 0.18 -12.65
C TYR A 186 16.19 1.29 -13.44
N GLN A 187 16.88 1.96 -14.38
CA GLN A 187 16.32 3.12 -15.08
C GLN A 187 15.01 2.79 -15.82
N ASP A 188 15.02 1.78 -16.67
CA ASP A 188 13.83 1.34 -17.41
C ASP A 188 12.71 0.85 -16.49
N LYS A 189 13.07 0.16 -15.40
CA LYS A 189 12.09 -0.31 -14.39
C LYS A 189 11.41 0.87 -13.71
N PHE A 190 12.17 1.87 -13.28
CA PHE A 190 11.61 3.04 -12.61
C PHE A 190 10.74 3.89 -13.54
N ILE A 191 11.13 4.04 -14.81
CA ILE A 191 10.29 4.66 -15.84
C ILE A 191 8.98 3.87 -16.00
N LEU A 192 9.05 2.55 -16.07
CA LEU A 192 7.87 1.70 -16.19
C LEU A 192 6.95 1.81 -14.97
N TYR A 193 7.49 1.77 -13.75
CA TYR A 193 6.72 1.95 -12.53
C TYR A 193 6.02 3.31 -12.48
N ARG A 194 6.70 4.37 -12.90
CA ARG A 194 6.12 5.71 -12.96
C ARG A 194 4.90 5.75 -13.88
N ARG A 195 5.00 5.18 -15.09
CA ARG A 195 3.86 5.05 -16.01
C ARG A 195 2.69 4.27 -15.39
N TYR A 196 2.97 3.20 -14.65
CA TYR A 196 1.92 2.45 -13.95
C TYR A 196 1.27 3.25 -12.82
N ILE A 197 2.06 4.01 -12.06
CA ILE A 197 1.56 4.90 -11.01
C ILE A 197 0.67 5.99 -11.60
N GLU A 198 1.12 6.68 -12.65
CA GLU A 198 0.35 7.72 -13.35
C GLU A 198 -0.99 7.17 -13.86
N LYS A 199 -0.97 6.01 -14.52
CA LYS A 199 -2.19 5.34 -15.00
C LYS A 199 -3.15 5.00 -13.86
N ASN A 200 -2.64 4.45 -12.76
CA ASN A 200 -3.46 4.08 -11.60
C ASN A 200 -3.99 5.31 -10.87
N MET A 201 -3.20 6.39 -10.79
CA MET A 201 -3.60 7.66 -10.20
C MET A 201 -4.73 8.30 -10.99
N LYS A 202 -4.61 8.36 -12.32
CA LYS A 202 -5.66 8.88 -13.21
C LYS A 202 -6.98 8.13 -12.99
N SER A 203 -6.92 6.80 -12.96
CA SER A 203 -8.11 5.96 -12.66
C SER A 203 -8.71 6.24 -11.27
N LEU A 204 -7.90 6.53 -10.25
CA LEU A 204 -8.40 6.86 -8.91
C LEU A 204 -9.08 8.24 -8.85
N LEU A 205 -8.57 9.20 -9.62
CA LEU A 205 -9.12 10.56 -9.69
C LEU A 205 -10.40 10.59 -10.54
N GLU A 206 -10.43 9.92 -11.68
CA GLU A 206 -11.63 9.77 -12.52
C GLU A 206 -12.78 9.09 -11.78
N ASN A 207 -12.48 8.11 -10.90
CA ASN A 207 -13.49 7.48 -10.04
C ASN A 207 -14.02 8.41 -8.93
N ARG A 208 -13.25 9.43 -8.52
CA ARG A 208 -13.70 10.48 -7.59
C ARG A 208 -14.48 11.57 -8.30
N GLU A 209 -14.15 11.87 -9.56
CA GLU A 209 -14.96 12.69 -10.48
C GLU A 209 -16.21 11.96 -10.96
N LEU A 210 -16.84 11.20 -10.07
CA LEU A 210 -18.12 10.56 -10.27
C LEU A 210 -19.12 11.67 -10.59
N LYS A 211 -19.31 11.95 -11.89
CA LYS A 211 -20.48 12.58 -12.53
C LYS A 211 -21.26 13.37 -11.50
N THR A 212 -20.64 14.42 -10.98
CA THR A 212 -21.15 15.18 -9.84
C THR A 212 -22.45 15.77 -10.32
N TYR A 213 -23.58 15.12 -10.03
CA TYR A 213 -24.93 15.64 -10.24
C TYR A 213 -25.29 16.13 -11.66
N THR A 214 -24.69 15.60 -12.73
CA THR A 214 -24.87 16.13 -14.12
C THR A 214 -25.28 15.07 -15.15
N ASN A 215 -26.19 14.18 -14.78
CA ASN A 215 -27.12 13.56 -15.74
C ASN A 215 -28.54 13.68 -15.14
N LEU A 216 -29.00 14.93 -15.00
CA LEU A 216 -30.40 15.34 -15.00
C LEU A 216 -30.55 16.39 -16.09
#